data_AF-A0A7E4ZY64-F1
#
_entry.id   AF-A0A7E4ZY64-F1
#
_cell.length_a   1.000
_cell.length_b   1.000
_cell.length_c   1.000
_cell.angle_alpha   90.00
_cell.angle_beta   90.00
_cell.angle_gamma   90.00
#
_symmetry.space_group_name_H-M   'P 1'
#
loop_
_entity.id
_entity.type
_entity.pdbx_description
1 polymer ?
#
loop_
_entity_poly.entity_id
_entity_poly.type
_entity_poly.pdbx_seq_one_letter_code
_entity_poly.pdbx_strand_id
1 'polypeptide(L)'
;MVQVDADYAAFRKLHRLRPKHREPEPLLSDEAKAALEKRLEKYQLEQESRIYNEMVKNVIRDKDVQSDEFGAVWKEMNRQGTVVFNTMLTVGGAFTFAYYGAPMMVPSLDLPYRVVCGLILGAIVFFADLYFIMKSM
;
A
#
# COMPACT_ATOMS: atom_id res chain seq x y z
N MET A 1 63.01 40.25 -21.05
CA MET A 1 61.60 40.40 -21.47
C MET A 1 61.44 40.07 -22.97
N VAL A 2 61.92 38.93 -23.49
CA VAL A 2 62.01 38.70 -24.96
C VAL A 2 61.67 37.26 -25.37
N GLN A 3 60.72 36.59 -24.70
CA GLN A 3 60.28 35.25 -25.13
C GLN A 3 58.76 35.10 -25.30
N VAL A 4 57.96 36.07 -24.87
CA VAL A 4 56.49 35.95 -24.89
C VAL A 4 55.91 36.25 -26.28
N ASP A 5 56.55 37.11 -27.09
CA ASP A 5 56.03 37.53 -28.40
C ASP A 5 56.13 36.46 -29.49
N ALA A 6 57.19 35.64 -29.46
CA ALA A 6 57.42 34.59 -30.46
C ALA A 6 56.38 33.46 -30.33
N ASP A 7 56.03 33.09 -29.08
CA ASP A 7 55.00 32.10 -28.79
C ASP A 7 53.60 32.61 -29.14
N TYR A 8 53.32 33.90 -28.97
CA TYR A 8 52.01 34.49 -29.32
C TYR A 8 51.74 34.48 -30.83
N ALA A 9 52.78 34.70 -31.64
CA ALA A 9 52.70 34.62 -33.10
C ALA A 9 52.48 33.17 -33.57
N ALA A 10 53.17 32.20 -32.95
CA ALA A 10 52.98 30.78 -33.20
C ALA A 10 51.56 30.32 -32.81
N PHE A 11 51.07 30.77 -31.65
CA PHE A 11 49.73 30.45 -31.15
C PHE A 11 48.63 31.00 -32.06
N ARG A 12 48.79 32.23 -32.57
CA ARG A 12 47.85 32.83 -33.53
C ARG A 12 47.79 32.07 -34.86
N LYS A 13 48.93 31.56 -35.32
CA LYS A 13 49.01 30.74 -36.54
C LYS A 13 48.36 29.37 -36.33
N LEU A 14 48.53 28.78 -35.14
CA LEU A 14 47.86 27.54 -34.75
C LEU A 14 46.33 27.67 -34.68
N HIS A 15 45.81 28.81 -34.20
CA HIS A 15 44.38 29.07 -34.16
C HIS A 15 43.72 29.16 -35.54
N ARG A 16 44.46 29.56 -36.58
CA ARG A 16 43.97 29.57 -37.98
C ARG A 16 43.91 28.18 -38.62
N LEU A 17 44.67 27.22 -38.10
CA LEU A 17 44.70 25.84 -38.59
C LEU A 17 43.76 24.91 -37.82
N ARG A 18 43.01 25.42 -36.82
CA ARG A 18 41.97 24.62 -36.19
C ARG A 18 40.91 24.29 -37.25
N PRO A 19 40.66 23.00 -37.52
CA PRO A 19 39.57 22.63 -38.41
C PRO A 19 38.30 23.24 -37.85
N LYS A 20 37.55 23.95 -38.70
CA LYS A 20 36.24 24.50 -38.37
C LYS A 20 35.41 23.35 -37.80
N HIS A 21 35.12 23.39 -36.50
CA HIS A 21 34.29 22.39 -35.85
C HIS A 21 32.98 22.37 -36.64
N ARG A 22 32.76 21.29 -37.41
CA ARG A 22 31.47 21.04 -38.03
C ARG A 22 30.54 20.87 -36.85
N GLU A 23 29.59 21.79 -36.67
CA GLU A 23 28.55 21.58 -35.67
C GLU A 23 27.99 20.18 -35.92
N PRO A 24 27.91 19.32 -34.89
CA PRO A 24 27.41 17.98 -35.11
C PRO A 24 26.05 18.13 -35.78
N GLU A 25 25.88 17.49 -36.94
CA GLU A 25 24.56 17.35 -37.56
C GLU A 25 23.58 16.94 -36.47
N PRO A 26 22.37 17.53 -36.40
CA PRO A 26 21.46 17.26 -35.30
C PRO A 26 21.25 15.75 -35.24
N LEU A 27 21.82 15.12 -34.20
CA LEU A 27 21.84 13.66 -34.05
C LEU A 27 20.42 13.09 -33.90
N LEU A 28 19.43 13.96 -33.64
CA LEU A 28 18.03 13.68 -33.44
C LEU A 28 17.18 14.66 -34.27
N SER A 29 16.11 14.16 -34.89
CA SER A 29 15.05 15.02 -35.45
C SER A 29 14.44 15.93 -34.37
N ASP A 30 13.85 17.06 -34.75
CA ASP A 30 13.22 18.00 -33.82
C ASP A 30 12.17 17.31 -32.92
N GLU A 31 11.43 16.34 -33.49
CA GLU A 31 10.48 15.50 -32.76
C GLU A 31 11.16 14.61 -31.71
N ALA A 32 12.31 14.02 -32.05
CA ALA A 32 13.06 13.18 -31.13
C ALA A 32 13.69 14.01 -30.00
N LYS A 33 14.12 15.24 -30.28
CA LYS A 33 14.61 16.19 -29.26
C LYS A 33 13.50 16.58 -28.29
N ALA A 34 12.32 16.94 -28.80
CA ALA A 34 11.17 17.24 -27.95
C ALA A 34 10.73 16.05 -27.09
N ALA A 35 10.80 14.82 -27.63
CA ALA A 35 10.53 13.61 -26.88
C ALA A 35 11.59 13.34 -25.79
N LEU A 36 12.85 13.66 -26.06
CA LEU A 36 13.94 13.54 -25.08
C LEU A 36 13.79 14.55 -23.94
N GLU A 37 13.47 15.80 -24.26
CA GLU A 37 13.25 16.88 -23.27
C GLU A 37 12.12 16.52 -22.30
N LYS A 38 10.98 16.01 -22.80
CA LYS A 38 9.88 15.52 -21.94
C LYS A 38 10.30 14.40 -21.00
N ARG A 39 11.15 13.49 -21.46
CA ARG A 39 11.69 12.41 -20.60
C ARG A 39 12.63 12.98 -19.55
N LEU A 40 13.46 13.95 -19.94
CA LEU A 40 14.44 14.59 -19.06
C LEU A 40 13.74 15.36 -17.93
N GLU A 41 12.70 16.12 -18.27
CA GLU A 41 11.84 16.81 -17.30
C GLU A 41 11.19 15.81 -16.32
N LYS A 42 10.63 14.71 -16.83
CA LYS A 42 10.09 13.64 -15.98
C LYS A 42 11.15 13.07 -15.03
N TYR A 43 12.35 12.75 -15.52
CA TYR A 43 13.41 12.20 -14.69
C TYR A 43 13.96 13.20 -13.67
N GLN A 44 13.95 14.50 -13.99
CA GLN A 44 14.30 15.56 -13.05
C GLN A 44 13.27 15.65 -11.92
N LEU A 45 11.98 15.70 -12.27
CA LEU A 45 10.88 15.68 -11.31
C LEU A 45 10.93 14.44 -10.40
N GLU A 46 11.22 13.27 -10.96
CA GLU A 46 11.39 12.04 -10.17
C GLU A 46 12.59 12.11 -9.22
N GLN A 47 13.71 12.68 -9.65
CA GLN A 47 14.90 12.85 -8.80
C GLN A 47 14.67 13.87 -7.70
N GLU A 48 14.09 15.03 -8.03
CA GLU A 48 13.73 16.05 -7.05
C GLU A 48 12.74 15.51 -6.02
N SER A 49 11.75 14.71 -6.45
CA SER A 49 10.81 14.06 -5.55
C SER A 49 11.50 13.07 -4.60
N ARG A 50 12.49 12.30 -5.09
CA ARG A 50 13.29 11.40 -4.24
C ARG A 50 14.10 12.17 -3.21
N ILE A 51 14.82 13.21 -3.64
CA ILE A 51 15.64 14.05 -2.76
C ILE A 51 14.76 14.76 -1.73
N TYR A 52 13.63 15.32 -2.16
CA TYR A 52 12.64 15.91 -1.27
C TYR A 52 12.19 14.91 -0.22
N ASN A 53 11.74 13.72 -0.63
CA ASN A 53 11.29 12.66 0.27
C ASN A 53 12.39 12.21 1.24
N GLU A 54 13.66 12.14 0.81
CA GLU A 54 14.79 11.85 1.70
C GLU A 54 15.02 12.97 2.73
N MET A 55 14.92 14.25 2.31
CA MET A 55 15.07 15.40 3.21
C MET A 55 13.95 15.45 4.27
N VAL A 56 12.72 15.09 3.89
CA VAL A 56 11.56 15.11 4.81
C VAL A 56 11.33 13.77 5.51
N LYS A 57 12.11 12.73 5.21
CA LYS A 57 11.96 11.38 5.77
C LYS A 57 11.91 11.36 7.29
N ASN A 58 12.71 12.19 7.96
CA ASN A 58 12.76 12.25 9.43
C ASN A 58 11.51 12.89 10.04
N VAL A 59 10.86 13.80 9.31
CA VAL A 59 9.62 14.49 9.75
C VAL A 59 8.39 13.66 9.40
N ILE A 60 8.42 12.94 8.27
CA ILE A 60 7.33 12.05 7.85
C ILE A 60 7.35 10.76 8.67
N ARG A 61 8.52 10.23 9.06
CA ARG A 61 8.64 8.98 9.81
C ARG A 61 7.88 9.00 11.14
N ASP A 62 7.81 10.14 11.83
CA ASP A 62 6.97 10.27 13.04
C ASP A 62 5.47 10.23 12.73
N LYS A 63 5.03 10.72 11.56
CA LYS A 63 3.63 10.60 11.11
C LYS A 63 3.31 9.20 10.62
N ASP A 64 4.24 8.58 9.89
CA ASP A 64 4.05 7.27 9.26
C ASP A 64 4.00 6.15 10.31
N VAL A 65 4.86 6.23 11.34
CA VAL A 65 4.80 5.31 12.49
C VAL A 65 3.48 5.42 13.24
N GLN A 66 2.96 6.64 13.43
CA GLN A 66 1.66 6.83 14.06
C GLN A 66 0.51 6.30 13.19
N SER A 67 0.54 6.55 11.87
CA SER A 67 -0.47 6.00 10.96
C SER A 67 -0.37 4.49 10.77
N ASP A 68 0.82 3.91 10.83
CA ASP A 68 1.03 2.47 10.80
C ASP A 68 0.49 1.81 12.08
N GLU A 69 0.65 2.44 13.25
CA GLU A 69 0.00 2.01 14.49
C GLU A 69 -1.52 2.06 14.37
N PHE A 70 -2.10 3.16 13.84
CA PHE A 70 -3.54 3.23 13.59
C PHE A 70 -4.00 2.20 12.55
N GLY A 71 -3.26 1.99 11.47
CA GLY A 71 -3.55 0.99 10.45
C GLY A 71 -3.49 -0.44 11.00
N ALA A 72 -2.53 -0.72 11.88
CA ALA A 72 -2.41 -2.00 12.58
C ALA A 72 -3.60 -2.22 13.53
N VAL A 73 -4.01 -1.20 14.28
CA VAL A 73 -5.21 -1.25 15.15
C VAL A 73 -6.46 -1.51 14.32
N TRP A 74 -6.65 -0.81 13.20
CA TRP A 74 -7.80 -1.03 12.30
C TRP A 74 -7.83 -2.43 11.70
N LYS A 75 -6.66 -2.96 11.31
CA LYS A 75 -6.55 -4.32 10.78
C LYS A 75 -6.89 -5.37 11.83
N GLU A 76 -6.44 -5.18 13.06
CA GLU A 76 -6.73 -6.09 14.17
C GLU A 76 -8.20 -6.00 14.59
N MET A 77 -8.80 -4.81 14.62
CA MET A 77 -10.23 -4.62 14.83
C MET A 77 -11.07 -5.32 13.77
N ASN A 78 -10.67 -5.28 12.50
CA ASN A 78 -11.39 -5.97 11.43
C ASN A 78 -11.30 -7.49 11.58
N ARG A 79 -10.15 -8.00 12.04
CA ARG A 79 -9.97 -9.43 12.35
C ARG A 79 -10.88 -9.88 13.49
N GLN A 80 -10.91 -9.14 14.59
CA GLN A 80 -11.77 -9.44 15.74
C GLN A 80 -13.26 -9.28 15.39
N GLY A 81 -13.61 -8.25 14.62
CA GLY A 81 -14.97 -8.03 14.13
C GLY A 81 -15.48 -9.18 13.26
N THR A 82 -14.64 -9.71 12.37
CA THR A 82 -14.98 -10.88 11.54
C THR A 82 -15.24 -12.12 12.38
N VAL A 83 -14.43 -12.34 13.42
CA VAL A 83 -14.60 -13.47 14.35
C VAL A 83 -15.91 -13.37 15.11
N VAL A 84 -16.19 -12.21 15.70
CA VAL A 84 -17.42 -11.93 16.45
C VAL A 84 -18.67 -12.07 15.55
N PHE A 85 -18.59 -11.60 14.31
CA PHE A 85 -19.67 -11.76 13.33
C PHE A 85 -19.91 -13.24 12.97
N ASN A 86 -18.85 -14.02 12.77
CA ASN A 86 -18.96 -15.46 12.50
C ASN A 86 -19.64 -16.19 13.67
N THR A 87 -19.25 -15.88 14.91
CA THR A 87 -19.89 -16.46 16.11
C THR A 87 -21.36 -16.07 16.23
N MET A 88 -21.76 -14.87 15.83
CA MET A 88 -23.18 -14.53 15.78
C MET A 88 -23.94 -15.37 14.75
N LEU A 89 -23.35 -15.61 13.58
CA LEU A 89 -23.96 -16.43 12.53
C LEU A 89 -24.08 -17.91 12.94
N THR A 90 -23.07 -18.50 13.55
CA THR A 90 -23.08 -19.90 14.01
C THR A 90 -24.09 -20.10 15.14
N VAL A 91 -24.09 -19.23 16.15
CA VAL A 91 -25.02 -19.30 17.28
C VAL A 91 -26.45 -19.01 16.83
N GLY A 92 -26.65 -18.01 15.97
CA GLY A 92 -27.94 -17.71 15.38
C GLY A 92 -28.45 -18.86 14.50
N GLY A 93 -27.57 -19.49 13.72
CA GLY A 93 -27.87 -20.67 12.91
C GLY A 93 -28.27 -21.86 13.79
N ALA A 94 -27.52 -22.13 14.85
CA ALA A 94 -27.80 -23.20 15.81
C ALA A 94 -29.15 -23.00 16.52
N PHE A 95 -29.41 -21.78 16.99
CA PHE A 95 -30.66 -21.41 17.63
C PHE A 95 -31.85 -21.56 16.67
N THR A 96 -31.75 -20.99 15.46
CA THR A 96 -32.84 -21.07 14.48
C THR A 96 -33.09 -22.50 14.03
N PHE A 97 -32.04 -23.28 13.79
CA PHE A 97 -32.14 -24.71 13.47
C PHE A 97 -32.86 -25.48 14.58
N ALA A 98 -32.49 -25.29 15.84
CA ALA A 98 -33.15 -25.94 16.96
C ALA A 98 -34.60 -25.46 17.16
N TYR A 99 -34.87 -24.17 17.01
CA TYR A 99 -36.20 -23.58 17.16
C TYR A 99 -37.20 -24.08 16.11
N TYR A 100 -36.78 -24.13 14.83
CA TYR A 100 -37.61 -24.63 13.72
C TYR A 100 -37.54 -26.16 13.58
N GLY A 101 -36.44 -26.80 13.97
CA GLY A 101 -36.25 -28.24 13.90
C GLY A 101 -36.96 -29.02 15.01
N ALA A 102 -37.01 -28.48 16.23
CA ALA A 102 -37.71 -29.11 17.35
C ALA A 102 -39.18 -29.49 17.04
N PRO A 103 -40.02 -28.62 16.44
CA PRO A 103 -41.39 -28.99 16.08
C PRO A 103 -41.50 -29.96 14.90
N MET A 104 -40.46 -30.11 14.06
CA MET A 104 -40.45 -31.16 13.03
C MET A 104 -40.29 -32.55 13.64
N MET A 105 -39.57 -32.67 14.76
CA MET A 105 -39.40 -33.93 15.48
C MET A 105 -40.57 -34.21 16.44
N VAL A 106 -41.07 -33.17 17.12
CA VAL A 106 -42.18 -33.28 18.08
C VAL A 106 -43.29 -32.28 17.70
N PRO A 107 -44.34 -32.72 16.98
CA PRO A 107 -45.35 -31.83 16.40
C PRO A 107 -46.16 -30.98 17.40
N SER A 108 -46.23 -31.40 18.68
CA SER A 108 -47.00 -30.75 19.74
C SER A 108 -46.14 -29.92 20.71
N LEU A 109 -44.92 -29.53 20.32
CA LEU A 109 -44.03 -28.79 21.20
C LEU A 109 -44.47 -27.33 21.33
N ASP A 110 -44.78 -26.87 22.55
CA ASP A 110 -45.17 -25.48 22.80
C ASP A 110 -44.01 -24.50 22.58
N LEU A 111 -44.36 -23.24 22.30
CA LEU A 111 -43.40 -22.16 22.03
C LEU A 111 -42.28 -22.03 23.09
N PRO A 112 -42.55 -22.10 24.42
CA PRO A 112 -41.49 -22.01 25.42
C PRO A 112 -40.43 -23.11 25.28
N TYR A 113 -40.86 -24.35 25.02
CA TYR A 113 -39.94 -25.48 24.87
C TYR A 113 -39.09 -25.35 23.60
N ARG A 114 -39.62 -24.79 22.52
CA ARG A 114 -38.84 -24.51 21.29
C ARG A 114 -37.74 -23.49 21.55
N VAL A 115 -38.05 -22.42 22.30
CA VAL A 115 -37.06 -21.40 22.69
C VAL A 115 -36.00 -21.99 23.60
N VAL A 116 -36.37 -22.82 24.58
CA VAL A 116 -35.42 -23.48 25.48
C VAL A 116 -34.50 -24.45 24.74
N CYS A 117 -35.02 -25.29 23.84
CA CYS A 117 -34.19 -26.14 22.98
C CYS A 117 -33.21 -25.32 22.13
N GLY A 118 -33.71 -24.21 21.55
CA GLY A 118 -32.88 -23.24 20.83
C GLY A 118 -31.74 -22.68 21.69
N LEU A 119 -32.06 -22.24 22.91
CA LEU A 119 -31.10 -21.70 23.85
C LEU A 119 -30.05 -22.72 24.28
N ILE A 120 -30.44 -23.96 24.55
CA ILE A 120 -29.50 -25.02 24.95
C ILE A 120 -28.52 -25.31 23.81
N LEU A 121 -29.03 -25.52 22.59
CA LEU A 121 -28.19 -25.86 21.45
C LEU A 121 -27.31 -24.66 21.03
N GLY A 122 -27.87 -23.45 21.04
CA GLY A 122 -27.14 -22.20 20.82
C GLY A 122 -26.06 -21.96 21.88
N ALA A 123 -26.32 -22.26 23.15
CA ALA A 123 -25.34 -22.12 24.22
C ALA A 123 -24.14 -23.08 24.05
N ILE A 124 -24.38 -24.33 23.65
CA ILE A 124 -23.29 -25.29 23.37
C ILE A 124 -22.39 -24.76 22.25
N VAL A 125 -22.98 -24.29 21.15
CA VAL A 125 -22.23 -23.72 20.02
C VAL A 125 -21.50 -22.44 20.44
N PHE A 126 -22.15 -21.58 21.24
CA PHE A 126 -21.53 -20.37 21.75
C PHE A 126 -20.29 -20.66 22.61
N PHE A 127 -20.35 -21.64 23.52
CA PHE A 127 -19.19 -22.04 24.30
C PHE A 127 -18.08 -22.67 23.46
N ALA A 128 -18.45 -23.45 22.43
CA ALA A 128 -17.48 -24.00 21.49
C ALA A 128 -16.75 -22.89 20.73
N ASP A 129 -17.49 -21.92 20.19
CA ASP A 129 -16.91 -20.78 19.47
C ASP A 129 -16.09 -19.88 20.40
N LEU A 130 -16.60 -19.57 21.59
CA LEU A 130 -15.87 -18.77 22.58
C LEU A 130 -14.55 -19.45 22.98
N TYR A 131 -14.54 -20.78 23.12
CA TYR A 131 -13.31 -21.53 23.35
C TYR A 131 -12.31 -21.35 22.21
N PHE A 132 -12.76 -21.45 20.95
CA PHE A 132 -11.89 -21.22 19.79
C PHE A 132 -11.37 -19.78 19.74
N ILE A 133 -12.19 -18.77 20.06
CA ILE A 133 -11.75 -17.37 20.11
C ILE A 133 -10.67 -17.19 21.16
N MET A 134 -10.91 -17.65 22.40
CA MET A 134 -9.95 -17.50 23.50
C MET A 134 -8.64 -18.22 23.24
N LYS A 135 -8.66 -19.34 22.51
CA LYS A 135 -7.47 -20.10 22.15
C LYS A 135 -6.75 -19.56 20.90
N SER A 136 -7.47 -18.88 20.02
CA SER A 136 -6.97 -18.33 18.75
C SER A 136 -6.39 -16.92 18.90
N MET A 137 -6.67 -16.26 20.03
CA MET A 137 -5.95 -15.06 20.48
C MET A 137 -4.58 -15.39 21.05
#